data_AF-A0A7C3HJD2-F1
#
_entry.id   AF-A0A7C3HJD2-F1
#
_cell.length_a   1.000
_cell.length_b   1.000
_cell.length_c   1.000
_cell.angle_alpha   90.00
_cell.angle_beta   90.00
_cell.angle_gamma   90.00
#
_symmetry.space_group_name_H-M   'P 1'
#
loop_
_entity.id
_entity.type
_entity.pdbx_description
1 polymer ?
#
loop_
_entity_poly.entity_id
_entity_poly.type
_entity_poly.pdbx_seq_one_letter_code
_entity_poly.pdbx_strand_id
1 'polypeptide(L)' 'MRRRQPVQEPTTREIIINTTVGETRIAILEDGKLVEFYVERPEHERMLGSIYLARVAKVVRGM' A
#
# COMPACT_ATOMS: atom_id res chain seq x y z
N MET A 1 38.79 6.17 -2.43
CA MET A 1 37.90 7.13 -1.74
C MET A 1 36.47 6.59 -1.80
N ARG A 2 35.88 6.14 -0.69
CA ARG A 2 34.47 5.71 -0.64
C ARG A 2 33.62 6.95 -0.32
N ARG A 3 32.74 7.37 -1.25
CA ARG A 3 31.68 8.33 -0.98
C ARG A 3 30.84 7.78 0.17
N ARG A 4 30.89 8.41 1.34
CA ARG A 4 29.90 8.16 2.40
C ARG A 4 28.55 8.62 1.83
N GLN A 5 27.61 7.70 1.68
CA GLN A 5 26.23 8.09 1.43
C GLN A 5 25.78 8.96 2.60
N PRO A 6 25.10 10.09 2.36
CA PRO A 6 24.57 10.91 3.44
C PRO A 6 23.62 10.04 4.28
N VAL A 7 23.85 10.03 5.58
CA VAL A 7 22.93 9.39 6.54
C VAL A 7 21.65 10.21 6.46
N GLN A 8 20.53 9.57 6.09
CA GLN A 8 19.23 10.23 6.15
C GLN A 8 18.99 10.65 7.60
N GLU A 9 18.77 11.95 7.82
CA GLU A 9 18.47 12.47 9.15
C GLU A 9 17.19 11.78 9.67
N PRO A 10 17.08 11.48 10.97
CA PRO A 10 15.88 10.89 11.52
C PRO A 10 14.74 11.91 11.45
N THR A 11 13.97 11.84 10.37
CA THR A 11 12.78 12.64 10.12
C THR A 11 11.57 12.00 10.80
N THR A 12 10.71 12.83 11.39
CA THR A 12 9.45 12.36 11.97
C THR A 12 8.50 11.98 10.85
N ARG A 13 8.02 10.73 10.86
CA ARG A 13 7.04 10.21 9.91
C ARG A 13 5.66 10.14 10.52
N GLU A 14 4.67 10.72 9.84
CA GLU A 14 3.27 10.69 10.23
C GLU A 14 2.43 10.06 9.11
N ILE A 15 1.41 9.28 9.49
CA ILE A 15 0.46 8.68 8.55
C ILE A 15 -0.93 9.21 8.90
N ILE A 16 -1.54 9.89 7.94
CA ILE A 16 -2.91 10.43 8.06
C ILE A 16 -3.82 9.57 7.18
N ILE A 17 -4.84 8.97 7.79
CA ILE A 17 -5.83 8.13 7.10
C ILE A 17 -7.19 8.83 7.16
N ASN A 18 -7.77 9.09 6.00
CA ASN A 18 -9.13 9.63 5.86
C ASN A 18 -10.00 8.62 5.11
N THR A 19 -11.09 8.16 5.74
CA THR A 19 -11.99 7.16 5.15
C THR A 19 -13.36 7.76 4.92
N THR A 20 -13.90 7.55 3.72
CA THR A 20 -15.29 7.87 3.35
C THR A 20 -15.95 6.64 2.72
N VAL A 21 -17.24 6.71 2.40
CA VAL A 21 -17.96 5.58 1.77
C VAL A 21 -17.39 5.21 0.40
N GLY A 22 -16.86 6.19 -0.36
CA GLY A 22 -16.41 5.98 -1.73
C GLY A 22 -14.90 5.83 -1.92
N GLU A 23 -14.10 6.28 -0.95
CA GLU A 23 -12.64 6.19 -1.04
C GLU A 23 -11.95 6.31 0.32
N THR A 24 -10.77 5.69 0.39
CA THR A 24 -9.80 5.81 1.48
C THR A 24 -8.60 6.59 0.96
N ARG A 25 -8.23 7.65 1.67
CA ARG A 25 -7.08 8.51 1.34
C ARG A 25 -6.03 8.35 2.42
N ILE A 26 -4.78 8.13 2.02
CA ILE A 26 -3.64 8.00 2.94
C ILE A 26 -2.59 9.03 2.55
N ALA A 27 -2.19 9.87 3.50
CA ALA A 27 -1.08 10.81 3.34
C ALA A 27 0.06 10.41 4.28
N ILE A 28 1.27 10.35 3.74
CA ILE A 28 2.50 10.14 4.51
C ILE A 28 3.22 11.49 4.57
N LEU A 29 3.45 11.98 5.78
CA LEU A 29 4.21 13.20 6.02
C LEU A 29 5.58 12.85 6.60
N GLU A 30 6.56 13.65 6.21
CA GLU A 30 7.91 13.68 6.75
C GLU A 30 8.21 15.11 7.22
N ASP A 31 8.43 15.29 8.52
CA ASP A 31 8.60 16.59 9.17
C ASP A 31 7.47 17.58 8.79
N GLY A 32 6.23 17.09 8.83
CA GLY A 32 5.03 17.83 8.46
C GLY A 32 4.86 18.13 6.96
N LYS A 33 5.78 17.67 6.10
CA LYS A 33 5.70 17.83 4.64
C LYS A 33 5.13 16.57 3.99
N LEU A 34 4.17 16.74 3.09
CA LEU A 34 3.61 15.63 2.32
C LEU A 34 4.66 15.04 1.38
N VAL A 35 4.97 13.76 1.57
CA VAL A 35 5.93 13.03 0.71
C VAL A 35 5.25 11.97 -0.16
N GLU A 36 4.18 11.34 0.33
CA GLU A 36 3.41 10.36 -0.43
C GLU A 36 1.91 10.54 -0.19
N PHE A 37 1.11 10.26 -1.22
CA PHE A 37 -0.34 10.34 -1.17
C PHE A 37 -0.98 9.21 -1.98
N TYR A 38 -1.87 8.46 -1.33
CA TYR A 38 -2.59 7.32 -1.90
C TYR A 38 -4.09 7.55 -1.83
N VAL A 39 -4.80 7.12 -2.87
CA VAL A 39 -6.27 7.09 -2.91
C VAL A 39 -6.71 5.71 -3.37
N GLU A 40 -7.40 5.00 -2.49
CA GLU A 40 -7.98 3.69 -2.76
C GLU A 40 -9.48 3.83 -2.94
N ARG A 41 -10.01 3.23 -4.02
CA ARG A 41 -11.43 3.20 -4.34
C ARG A 41 -11.90 1.75 -4.42
N PRO A 42 -13.05 1.39 -3.83
CA PRO A 42 -13.55 0.01 -3.85
C PRO A 42 -13.69 -0.56 -5.28
N GLU A 43 -14.11 0.28 -6.23
CA GLU A 43 -14.28 -0.09 -7.63
C GLU A 43 -12.97 -0.45 -8.36
N HIS A 44 -11.82 -0.06 -7.79
CA HIS A 44 -10.50 -0.27 -8.38
C HIS A 44 -9.67 -1.33 -7.63
N GLU A 45 -10.30 -2.10 -6.74
CA GLU A 45 -9.62 -3.16 -6.00
C GLU A 45 -9.12 -4.25 -6.97
N ARG A 46 -7.81 -4.45 -7.03
CA ARG A 46 -7.19 -5.46 -7.90
C ARG A 46 -6.98 -6.75 -7.11
N MET A 47 -7.40 -7.89 -7.68
CA MET A 47 -7.16 -9.22 -7.09
C MET A 47 -5.74 -9.75 -7.32
N LEU A 48 -4.89 -9.05 -8.08
CA LEU A 48 -3.55 -9.52 -8.42
C LEU A 48 -2.63 -9.48 -7.18
N GLY A 49 -1.96 -10.61 -6.90
CA GLY A 49 -1.06 -10.74 -5.75
C GLY A 49 -1.77 -11.08 -4.43
N SER A 50 -3.09 -11.14 -4.42
CA SER A 50 -3.86 -11.61 -3.28
C SER A 50 -3.63 -13.11 -3.04
N ILE A 51 -3.44 -13.49 -1.78
CA ILE A 51 -3.27 -14.88 -1.35
C ILE A 51 -4.53 -15.31 -0.60
N TYR A 52 -5.14 -16.40 -1.04
CA TYR A 52 -6.39 -16.91 -0.47
C TYR A 52 -6.23 -18.34 0.03
N LEU A 53 -6.89 -18.64 1.16
CA LEU A 53 -7.10 -20.01 1.63
C LEU A 53 -8.48 -20.49 1.16
N ALA A 54 -8.54 -21.57 0.38
CA ALA A 54 -9.79 -22.11 -0.16
C ALA A 54 -9.85 -23.64 -0.10
N ARG A 55 -11.08 -24.18 -0.14
CA ARG A 55 -11.33 -25.62 -0.31
C ARG A 55 -11.48 -25.94 -1.80
N VAL A 56 -10.94 -27.08 -2.23
CA VAL A 56 -11.09 -27.56 -3.62
C VAL A 56 -12.57 -27.82 -3.92
N ALA A 57 -13.11 -27.16 -4.95
CA ALA A 57 -14.52 -27.26 -5.32
C ALA A 57 -14.83 -28.46 -6.23
N LYS A 58 -14.00 -28.69 -7.26
CA LYS A 58 -14.17 -29.80 -8.21
C LYS A 58 -12.84 -30.11 -8.88
N VAL A 59 -12.60 -31.39 -9.16
CA VAL A 59 -11.48 -31.85 -10.00
C VAL A 59 -12.06 -32.44 -11.28
N VAL A 60 -11.62 -31.94 -12.44
CA VAL A 60 -11.92 -32.53 -13.75
C VAL A 60 -10.66 -33.23 -14.22
N ARG A 61 -10.77 -34.51 -14.61
CA ARG A 61 -9.65 -35.30 -15.14
C ARG A 61 -9.67 -35.21 -16.66
N GLY A 62 -8.57 -34.72 -17.25
CA GLY A 62 -8.43 -34.53 -18.70
C GLY A 62 -9.01 -33.19 -19.19
N MET A 63 -8.35 -32.61 -20.20
CA MET A 63 -8.86 -31.52 -21.04
C MET A 63 -9.18 -32.08 -22.42
#